data_AF-A0A2D8UKR7-F1
#
_entry.id   AF-A0A2D8UKR7-F1
#
_cell.length_a   1.000
_cell.length_b   1.000
_cell.length_c   1.000
_cell.angle_alpha   90.00
_cell.angle_beta   90.00
_cell.angle_gamma   90.00
#
_symmetry.space_group_name_H-M   'P 1'
#
loop_
_entity.id
_entity.type
_entity.pdbx_description
1 polymer ?
#
loop_
_entity_poly.entity_id
_entity_poly.type
_entity_poly.pdbx_seq_one_letter_code
_entity_poly.pdbx_strand_id
1 'polypeptide(L)' 'WFNSRRIANQHYAFKVIKDKETEKVLGAHLVGPDAGEMINMFVMAMCGGLSCHDLKAMIFAYPTWSNDIKGMT' A
#
# COMPACT_ATOMS: atom_id res chain seq x y z
N TRP A 1 4.07 1.71 8.11
CA TRP A 1 4.16 0.77 9.25
C TRP A 1 3.75 1.40 10.57
N PHE A 2 3.38 2.68 10.60
CA PHE A 2 3.09 3.37 11.86
C PHE A 2 1.89 2.73 12.56
N ASN A 3 0.85 2.37 11.80
CA ASN A 3 -0.37 1.78 12.37
C ASN A 3 -0.10 0.45 13.06
N SER A 4 0.68 -0.44 12.43
CA SER A 4 1.04 -1.71 13.07
C SER A 4 1.84 -1.51 14.35
N ARG A 5 2.76 -0.53 14.38
CA ARG A 5 3.54 -0.20 15.59
C ARG A 5 2.64 0.37 16.70
N ARG A 6 1.69 1.24 16.35
CA ARG A 6 0.77 1.89 17.31
C ARG A 6 -0.05 0.88 18.11
N ILE A 7 -0.44 -0.24 17.50
CA ILE A 7 -1.24 -1.29 18.16
C ILE A 7 -0.39 -2.47 18.67
N ALA A 8 0.94 -2.33 18.67
CA ALA A 8 1.88 -3.39 19.04
C ALA A 8 1.63 -4.73 18.31
N ASN A 9 1.22 -4.67 17.04
CA ASN A 9 0.92 -5.88 16.27
C ASN A 9 2.21 -6.63 15.91
N GLN A 10 2.21 -7.94 16.19
CA GLN A 10 3.38 -8.79 16.07
C GLN A 10 3.75 -9.13 14.62
N HIS A 11 2.76 -9.15 13.72
CA HIS A 11 2.95 -9.59 12.34
C HIS A 11 2.40 -8.57 11.36
N TYR A 12 3.30 -7.95 10.59
CA TYR A 12 2.95 -7.03 9.53
C TYR A 12 3.97 -7.15 8.41
N ALA A 13 3.50 -7.43 7.20
CA ALA A 13 4.35 -7.57 6.04
C ALA A 13 3.62 -7.08 4.79
N PHE A 14 4.38 -6.62 3.83
CA PHE A 14 3.85 -6.27 2.52
C PHE A 14 4.90 -6.55 1.45
N LYS A 15 4.44 -6.69 0.21
CA LYS A 15 5.28 -6.74 -0.97
C LYS A 15 4.53 -6.11 -2.14
N VAL A 16 5.08 -5.03 -2.67
CA VAL A 16 4.58 -4.40 -3.90
C VAL A 16 5.46 -4.85 -5.06
N ILE A 17 4.83 -5.30 -6.15
CA ILE A 17 5.48 -5.66 -7.40
C ILE A 17 5.21 -4.52 -8.38
N LYS A 18 6.27 -4.00 -8.98
CA LYS A 18 6.19 -2.90 -9.94
C LYS A 18 6.97 -3.21 -11.19
N ASP A 19 6.55 -2.59 -12.28
CA ASP A 19 7.29 -2.58 -13.52
C ASP A 19 8.60 -1.79 -13.35
N LYS A 20 9.69 -2.28 -13.93
CA LYS A 20 11.03 -1.71 -13.71
C LYS A 20 11.25 -0.38 -14.43
N GLU A 21 10.58 -0.16 -15.55
CA GLU A 21 10.79 1.02 -16.39
C GLU A 21 9.73 2.09 -16.10
N THR A 22 8.47 1.67 -16.02
CA THR A 22 7.32 2.56 -15.88
C THR A 22 6.89 2.78 -14.44
N GLU A 23 7.44 2.02 -13.49
CA GLU A 23 7.09 2.05 -12.07
C GLU A 23 5.62 1.72 -11.76
N LYS A 24 4.85 1.27 -12.78
CA LYS A 24 3.45 0.88 -12.65
C LYS A 24 3.30 -0.26 -11.67
N VAL A 25 2.25 -0.20 -10.86
CA VAL A 25 1.90 -1.30 -9.96
C VAL A 25 1.47 -2.51 -10.78
N LEU A 26 2.11 -3.65 -10.56
CA LEU A 26 1.77 -4.93 -11.19
C LEU A 26 1.11 -5.91 -10.22
N GLY A 27 1.24 -5.68 -8.91
CA GLY A 27 0.61 -6.50 -7.88
C GLY A 27 1.04 -6.11 -6.48
N ALA A 28 0.32 -6.60 -5.48
CA ALA A 28 0.65 -6.39 -4.07
C ALA A 28 0.23 -7.59 -3.21
N HIS A 29 0.98 -7.83 -2.13
CA HIS A 29 0.65 -8.77 -1.07
C HIS A 29 0.70 -8.01 0.26
N LEU A 30 -0.30 -8.19 1.11
CA LEU A 30 -0.40 -7.52 2.40
C LEU A 30 -0.72 -8.56 3.49
N VAL A 31 -0.08 -8.41 4.65
CA VAL A 31 -0.34 -9.17 5.87
C VAL A 31 -0.44 -8.18 7.01
N GLY A 32 -1.56 -8.20 7.72
CA GLY A 32 -1.82 -7.34 8.87
C GLY A 32 -3.29 -6.97 9.00
N PRO A 33 -3.65 -6.17 10.00
CA PRO A 33 -5.01 -5.69 10.17
C PRO A 33 -5.46 -4.86 8.96
N ASP A 34 -6.74 -4.98 8.62
CA ASP A 34 -7.38 -4.31 7.49
C ASP A 34 -6.70 -4.52 6.12
N ALA A 35 -5.84 -5.54 5.98
CA ALA A 35 -5.22 -5.90 4.70
C ALA A 35 -6.26 -6.21 3.61
N GLY A 36 -7.41 -6.80 3.99
CA GLY A 36 -8.53 -7.09 3.09
C GLY A 36 -9.21 -5.85 2.52
N GLU A 37 -9.18 -4.73 3.23
CA GLU A 37 -9.68 -3.45 2.72
C GLU A 37 -8.59 -2.68 1.98
N MET A 38 -7.35 -2.67 2.51
CA MET A 38 -6.22 -1.99 1.89
C MET A 38 -5.88 -2.54 0.50
N ILE A 39 -6.05 -3.84 0.26
CA ILE A 39 -5.73 -4.45 -1.04
C ILE A 39 -6.55 -3.82 -2.19
N ASN A 40 -7.76 -3.33 -1.91
CA ASN A 40 -8.60 -2.65 -2.90
C ASN A 40 -7.93 -1.39 -3.45
N MET A 41 -7.10 -0.69 -2.67
CA MET A 41 -6.33 0.46 -3.14
C MET A 41 -5.31 0.06 -4.22
N PHE A 42 -4.67 -1.10 -4.09
CA PHE A 42 -3.75 -1.62 -5.09
C PHE A 42 -4.47 -2.13 -6.33
N VAL A 43 -5.67 -2.71 -6.18
CA VAL A 43 -6.54 -3.04 -7.32
C VAL A 43 -6.89 -1.77 -8.11
N MET A 44 -7.33 -0.71 -7.43
CA MET A 44 -7.61 0.57 -8.09
C MET A 44 -6.38 1.14 -8.79
N ALA A 45 -5.20 1.07 -8.16
CA ALA A 45 -3.95 1.51 -8.78
C ALA A 45 -3.61 0.75 -10.06
N MET A 46 -3.77 -0.59 -10.05
CA MET A 46 -3.55 -1.43 -11.23
C MET A 46 -4.55 -1.13 -12.34
N CYS A 47 -5.85 -1.03 -12.02
CA CYS A 47 -6.89 -0.69 -12.99
C CYS A 47 -6.70 0.72 -13.59
N GLY A 48 -6.21 1.67 -12.78
CA GLY A 48 -5.90 3.03 -13.22
C GLY A 48 -4.53 3.19 -13.88
N GLY A 49 -3.73 2.11 -13.98
CA GLY A 49 -2.38 2.16 -14.56
C GLY A 49 -1.41 3.06 -13.79
N LEU A 50 -1.61 3.23 -12.48
CA LEU A 50 -0.84 4.14 -11.64
C LEU A 50 0.52 3.56 -11.27
N SER A 51 1.51 4.44 -11.13
CA SER A 51 2.84 4.12 -10.64
C SER A 51 2.92 4.11 -9.11
N CYS A 52 3.98 3.49 -8.58
CA CYS A 52 4.32 3.56 -7.16
C CYS A 52 4.60 5.01 -6.71
N HIS A 53 5.07 5.87 -7.62
CA HIS A 53 5.27 7.29 -7.37
C HIS A 53 3.94 8.03 -7.18
N ASP A 54 2.94 7.75 -8.04
CA ASP A 54 1.61 8.34 -7.93
C ASP A 54 0.98 8.00 -6.56
N LEU A 55 1.10 6.74 -6.12
CA LEU A 55 0.64 6.31 -4.81
C LEU A 55 1.37 7.03 -3.66
N LYS A 56 2.66 7.31 -3.79
CA LYS A 56 3.39 8.13 -2.78
C LYS A 56 2.90 9.56 -2.72
N ALA A 57 2.59 10.14 -3.89
CA ALA A 57 2.17 11.52 -4.05
C ALA A 57 0.73 11.77 -3.56
N MET A 58 -0.12 10.75 -3.53
CA MET A 58 -1.50 10.86 -3.03
C MET A 58 -1.57 11.32 -1.57
N ILE A 59 -2.64 12.02 -1.22
CA ILE A 59 -2.95 12.35 0.18
C ILE A 59 -3.86 11.26 0.73
N PHE A 60 -3.36 10.50 1.69
CA PHE A 60 -4.15 9.54 2.46
C PHE A 60 -4.57 10.17 3.77
N ALA A 61 -5.80 9.88 4.21
CA ALA A 61 -6.28 10.30 5.51
C ALA A 61 -5.45 9.64 6.62
N TYR A 62 -4.86 10.44 7.51
CA TYR A 62 -4.16 9.94 8.69
C TYR A 62 -5.14 9.93 9.89
N PRO A 63 -5.15 8.88 10.75
CA PRO A 63 -4.26 7.72 10.79
C PRO A 63 -4.89 6.43 10.21
N THR A 64 -5.48 6.47 9.01
CA THR A 64 -6.05 5.24 8.42
C THR A 64 -4.95 4.22 8.05
N TRP A 65 -5.33 2.94 7.89
CA TRP A 65 -4.41 1.90 7.43
C TRP A 65 -3.85 2.19 6.03
N SER A 66 -4.67 2.75 5.14
CA SER A 66 -4.24 3.18 3.80
C SER A 66 -3.12 4.22 3.80
N ASN A 67 -2.96 5.01 4.87
CA ASN A 67 -1.82 5.92 4.98
C ASN A 67 -0.46 5.20 4.98
N ASP A 68 -0.40 3.95 5.45
CA ASP A 68 0.84 3.18 5.42
C ASP A 68 1.29 2.84 3.99
N ILE A 69 0.40 2.90 2.98
CA ILE A 69 0.71 2.64 1.55
C ILE A 69 1.85 3.53 1.06
N LYS A 70 1.95 4.77 1.52
CA LYS A 70 3.04 5.69 1.14
C LYS A 70 4.43 5.14 1.47
N GLY A 71 4.54 4.38 2.56
CA GLY A 71 5.79 3.74 2.98
C GLY A 71 5.97 2.34 2.39
N MET A 72 5.00 1.82 1.64
CA MET A 72 5.06 0.51 0.99
C MET A 72 5.55 0.55 -0.45
N THR A 73 5.14 1.59 -1.17
CA THR A 73 5.44 1.77 -2.59
C THR A 73 6.77 2.46 -2.80
#